data_AF-A0A6J2Y874-F1
#
_entry.id   AF-A0A6J2Y874-F1
#
_cell.length_a   1.000
_cell.length_b   1.000
_cell.length_c   1.000
_cell.angle_alpha   90.00
_cell.angle_beta   90.00
_cell.angle_gamma   90.00
#
_symmetry.space_group_name_H-M   'P 1'
#
loop_
_entity.id
_entity.type
_entity.pdbx_description
1 polymer ?
#
loop_
_entity_poly.entity_id
_entity_poly.type
_entity_poly.pdbx_seq_one_letter_code
_entity_poly.pdbx_strand_id
1 'polypeptide(L)'
;MVAIFRWIQTELKSLSKQLKDKKDHRDKLEADLKRDALKAIDLQKKIEEQSLELERQKNYIDEYNKQCYDLKKSKDQFQTTRKELWRKENHVQANLTSLKEDLAKADQQLRSMVGKPILNGRDSVRKVLNTFIARGGKEADIAKCYYGPVIENFECEKSIYIAVEVTAGNRLFHHVIDNDKVGTMILKEMNRQTLPGEVTFMPLNRLNVREQNYPNDADAIAMVSKLDYDPKYDKAMRYLFGKTLICRHLDAATKLARITGLDCVTLDGDQVSSKGSLTGGYFNTSRSRLEMQKNRTETIAQIQQCEEELKKLKSELTETEASINTIVSDMQKIETKNSKAKGIFDKVKGRQFMITIVLGKIG
;
A
#
# COMPACT_ATOMS: atom_id res chain seq x y z
N MET A 1 127.94 -19.27 2.65
CA MET A 1 127.15 -18.77 1.50
C MET A 1 125.97 -19.68 1.12
N VAL A 2 126.13 -21.00 1.03
CA VAL A 2 125.06 -21.94 0.60
C VAL A 2 123.85 -22.02 1.56
N ALA A 3 124.07 -21.94 2.88
CA ALA A 3 122.98 -22.01 3.87
C ALA A 3 122.06 -20.77 3.87
N ILE A 4 122.64 -19.57 3.69
CA ILE A 4 121.89 -18.30 3.55
C ILE A 4 121.07 -18.32 2.26
N PHE A 5 121.62 -18.83 1.15
CA PHE A 5 120.89 -18.95 -0.12
C PHE A 5 119.71 -19.94 -0.03
N ARG A 6 119.87 -21.06 0.69
CA ARG A 6 118.80 -22.03 0.98
C ARG A 6 117.69 -21.46 1.88
N TRP A 7 118.06 -20.69 2.90
CA TRP A 7 117.11 -20.00 3.77
C TRP A 7 116.32 -18.94 2.99
N ILE A 8 117.01 -18.10 2.21
CA ILE A 8 116.36 -17.12 1.32
C ILE A 8 115.41 -17.80 0.34
N GLN A 9 115.78 -18.93 -0.29
CA GLN A 9 114.87 -19.67 -1.17
C GLN A 9 113.65 -20.25 -0.45
N THR A 10 113.79 -20.68 0.80
CA THR A 10 112.69 -21.23 1.61
C THR A 10 111.74 -20.12 2.04
N GLU A 11 112.29 -18.96 2.43
CA GLU A 11 111.54 -17.76 2.78
C GLU A 11 110.80 -17.18 1.56
N LEU A 12 111.45 -17.16 0.39
CA LEU A 12 110.82 -16.80 -0.90
C LEU A 12 109.67 -17.75 -1.25
N LYS A 13 109.81 -19.05 -0.98
CA LYS A 13 108.74 -20.04 -1.16
C LYS A 13 107.57 -19.79 -0.21
N SER A 14 107.86 -19.53 1.06
CA SER A 14 106.87 -19.19 2.10
C SER A 14 106.10 -17.92 1.74
N LEU A 15 106.80 -16.84 1.42
CA LEU A 15 106.23 -15.57 0.95
C LEU A 15 105.42 -15.75 -0.33
N SER A 16 105.91 -16.53 -1.30
CA SER A 16 105.16 -16.81 -2.54
C SER A 16 103.86 -17.58 -2.28
N LYS A 17 103.84 -18.49 -1.30
CA LYS A 17 102.65 -19.24 -0.89
C LYS A 17 101.66 -18.31 -0.17
N GLN A 18 102.13 -17.49 0.78
CA GLN A 18 101.28 -16.49 1.44
C GLN A 18 100.70 -15.47 0.44
N LEU A 19 101.50 -15.04 -0.54
CA LEU A 19 101.06 -14.12 -1.60
C LEU A 19 99.99 -14.77 -2.49
N LYS A 20 100.14 -16.07 -2.79
CA LYS A 20 99.14 -16.87 -3.51
C LYS A 20 97.86 -17.05 -2.70
N ASP A 21 97.95 -17.43 -1.43
CA ASP A 21 96.80 -17.59 -0.54
C ASP A 21 96.05 -16.26 -0.37
N LYS A 22 96.76 -15.13 -0.20
CA LYS A 22 96.17 -13.78 -0.15
C LYS A 22 95.53 -13.38 -1.48
N LYS A 23 96.12 -13.74 -2.61
CA LYS A 23 95.56 -13.49 -3.95
C LYS A 23 94.29 -14.31 -4.18
N ASP A 24 94.30 -15.61 -3.87
CA ASP A 24 93.13 -16.48 -3.96
C ASP A 24 92.01 -16.00 -3.02
N HIS A 25 92.36 -15.54 -1.81
CA HIS A 25 91.38 -14.96 -0.88
C HIS A 25 90.77 -13.65 -1.41
N ARG A 26 91.60 -12.76 -1.98
CA ARG A 26 91.16 -11.52 -2.62
C ARG A 26 90.25 -11.80 -3.81
N ASP A 27 90.63 -12.72 -4.68
CA ASP A 27 89.86 -13.06 -5.87
C ASP A 27 88.51 -13.73 -5.47
N LYS A 28 88.48 -14.50 -4.38
CA LYS A 28 87.24 -15.04 -3.78
C LYS A 28 86.34 -13.95 -3.19
N LEU A 29 86.92 -13.02 -2.43
CA LEU A 29 86.24 -11.84 -1.90
C LEU A 29 85.66 -10.97 -3.02
N GLU A 30 86.41 -10.77 -4.12
CA GLU A 30 85.97 -10.00 -5.28
C GLU A 30 84.81 -10.69 -6.02
N ALA A 31 84.82 -12.02 -6.10
CA ALA A 31 83.72 -12.81 -6.64
C ALA A 31 82.46 -12.76 -5.74
N ASP A 32 82.63 -12.87 -4.42
CA ASP A 32 81.55 -12.74 -3.45
C ASP A 32 80.93 -11.34 -3.50
N LEU A 33 81.75 -10.29 -3.59
CA LEU A 33 81.32 -8.89 -3.68
C LEU A 33 80.57 -8.59 -4.98
N LYS A 34 81.01 -9.15 -6.11
CA LYS A 34 80.24 -9.10 -7.38
C LYS A 34 78.90 -9.81 -7.28
N ARG A 35 78.87 -11.01 -6.68
CA ARG A 35 77.63 -11.77 -6.48
C ARG A 35 76.65 -11.01 -5.61
N ASP A 36 77.13 -10.40 -4.53
CA ASP A 36 76.29 -9.69 -3.58
C ASP A 36 75.82 -8.34 -4.14
N ALA A 37 76.63 -7.66 -4.97
CA ALA A 37 76.18 -6.51 -5.77
C ALA A 37 75.05 -6.86 -6.75
N LEU A 38 75.14 -8.00 -7.44
CA LEU A 38 74.07 -8.48 -8.33
C LEU A 38 72.79 -8.81 -7.55
N LYS A 39 72.91 -9.46 -6.38
CA LYS A 39 71.76 -9.73 -5.50
C LYS A 39 71.13 -8.43 -4.98
N ALA A 40 71.92 -7.44 -4.62
CA ALA A 40 71.41 -6.15 -4.16
C ALA A 40 70.56 -5.46 -5.25
N ILE A 41 71.02 -5.49 -6.51
CA ILE A 41 70.25 -4.97 -7.66
C ILE A 41 68.93 -5.73 -7.85
N ASP A 42 68.95 -7.06 -7.78
CA ASP A 42 67.73 -7.89 -7.92
C ASP A 42 66.72 -7.64 -6.78
N LEU A 43 67.21 -7.57 -5.54
CA LEU A 43 66.37 -7.26 -4.38
C LEU A 43 65.80 -5.83 -4.47
N GLN A 44 66.57 -4.86 -4.97
CA GLN A 44 66.08 -3.49 -5.18
C GLN A 44 64.94 -3.44 -6.22
N LYS A 45 65.07 -4.18 -7.34
CA LYS A 45 63.99 -4.31 -8.33
C LYS A 45 62.73 -4.93 -7.72
N LYS A 46 62.88 -5.99 -6.91
CA LYS A 46 61.76 -6.61 -6.21
C LYS A 46 61.07 -5.67 -5.22
N ILE A 47 61.84 -4.82 -4.52
CA ILE A 47 61.29 -3.79 -3.63
C ILE A 47 60.45 -2.80 -4.45
N GLU A 48 60.94 -2.37 -5.61
CA GLU A 48 60.24 -1.41 -6.47
C GLU A 48 58.93 -1.99 -7.05
N GLU A 49 58.94 -3.24 -7.53
CA GLU A 49 57.75 -3.96 -7.96
C GLU A 49 56.72 -4.11 -6.83
N GLN A 50 57.17 -4.43 -5.61
CA GLN A 50 56.30 -4.55 -4.45
C GLN A 50 55.74 -3.20 -3.99
N SER A 51 56.51 -2.12 -4.08
CA SER A 51 56.00 -0.76 -3.82
C SER A 51 54.87 -0.37 -4.76
N LEU A 52 55.02 -0.66 -6.06
CA LEU A 52 53.96 -0.41 -7.04
C LEU A 52 52.69 -1.22 -6.74
N GLU A 53 52.85 -2.49 -6.35
CA GLU A 53 51.72 -3.33 -5.96
C GLU A 53 51.04 -2.85 -4.67
N LEU A 54 51.81 -2.38 -3.67
CA LEU A 54 51.24 -1.78 -2.46
C LEU A 54 50.39 -0.56 -2.77
N GLU A 55 50.87 0.33 -3.63
CA GLU A 55 50.12 1.53 -4.00
C GLU A 55 48.82 1.18 -4.73
N ARG A 56 48.85 0.17 -5.63
CA ARG A 56 47.64 -0.34 -6.28
C ARG A 56 46.64 -0.90 -5.27
N GLN A 57 47.08 -1.75 -4.35
CA GLN A 57 46.20 -2.33 -3.34
C GLN A 57 45.64 -1.27 -2.39
N LYS A 58 46.43 -0.26 -2.03
CA LYS A 58 45.98 0.89 -1.24
C LYS A 58 44.87 1.66 -1.95
N ASN A 59 45.03 1.97 -3.23
CA ASN A 59 44.00 2.64 -4.03
C ASN A 59 42.70 1.81 -4.10
N TYR A 60 42.80 0.49 -4.27
CA TYR A 60 41.62 -0.38 -4.23
C TYR A 60 40.94 -0.36 -2.86
N ILE A 61 41.70 -0.40 -1.76
CA ILE A 61 41.16 -0.34 -0.40
C ILE A 61 40.42 0.98 -0.18
N ASP A 62 41.01 2.11 -0.57
CA ASP A 62 40.40 3.43 -0.41
C ASP A 62 39.11 3.55 -1.23
N GLU A 63 39.10 3.05 -2.47
CA GLU A 63 37.92 3.02 -3.32
C GLU A 63 36.81 2.13 -2.73
N TYR A 64 37.13 0.92 -2.27
CA TYR A 64 36.15 0.04 -1.63
C TYR A 64 35.63 0.62 -0.30
N ASN A 65 36.47 1.30 0.48
CA ASN A 65 36.03 1.99 1.71
C ASN A 65 35.03 3.10 1.38
N LYS A 66 35.28 3.89 0.32
CA LYS A 66 34.36 4.92 -0.15
C LYS A 66 33.02 4.33 -0.60
N GLN A 67 33.05 3.27 -1.41
CA GLN A 67 31.84 2.58 -1.84
C GLN A 67 31.04 2.00 -0.66
N CYS A 68 31.72 1.41 0.34
CA CYS A 68 31.07 0.95 1.57
C CYS A 68 30.39 2.08 2.33
N TYR A 69 31.03 3.25 2.42
CA TYR A 69 30.46 4.42 3.08
C TYR A 69 29.19 4.91 2.37
N ASP A 70 29.23 5.03 1.05
CA ASP A 70 28.09 5.49 0.24
C ASP A 70 26.91 4.51 0.33
N LEU A 71 27.18 3.20 0.22
CA LEU A 71 26.15 2.16 0.39
C LEU A 71 25.57 2.15 1.80
N LYS A 72 26.40 2.36 2.83
CA LYS A 72 25.95 2.44 4.22
C LYS A 72 25.02 3.64 4.44
N LYS A 73 25.36 4.80 3.89
CA LYS A 73 24.51 6.00 3.92
C LYS A 73 23.17 5.76 3.22
N SER A 74 23.20 5.16 2.03
CA SER A 74 21.98 4.82 1.29
C SER A 74 21.10 3.84 2.06
N LYS A 75 21.68 2.78 2.65
CA LYS A 75 20.96 1.85 3.53
C LYS A 75 20.25 2.57 4.67
N ASP A 76 20.95 3.47 5.36
CA ASP A 76 20.40 4.17 6.52
C ASP A 76 19.24 5.11 6.11
N GLN A 77 19.30 5.71 4.90
CA GLN A 77 18.20 6.47 4.32
C GLN A 77 16.98 5.58 4.06
N PHE A 78 17.14 4.47 3.33
CA PHE A 78 16.03 3.55 3.06
C PHE A 78 15.46 2.92 4.34
N GLN A 79 16.30 2.65 5.35
CA GLN A 79 15.81 2.19 6.65
C GLN A 79 14.95 3.24 7.37
N THR A 80 15.27 4.52 7.22
CA THR A 80 14.47 5.62 7.78
C THR A 80 13.13 5.71 7.04
N THR A 81 13.14 5.71 5.72
CA THR A 81 11.91 5.67 4.90
C THR A 81 11.04 4.47 5.24
N ARG A 82 11.63 3.26 5.37
CA ARG A 82 10.89 2.05 5.78
C ARG A 82 10.18 2.25 7.13
N LYS A 83 10.85 2.84 8.12
CA LYS A 83 10.26 3.11 9.44
C LYS A 83 9.09 4.10 9.35
N GLU A 84 9.20 5.11 8.50
CA GLU A 84 8.13 6.08 8.28
C GLU A 84 6.92 5.46 7.58
N LEU A 85 7.14 4.71 6.49
CA LEU A 85 6.09 3.97 5.79
C LEU A 85 5.38 2.98 6.73
N TRP A 86 6.13 2.24 7.53
CA TRP A 86 5.56 1.31 8.51
C TRP A 86 4.71 2.01 9.58
N ARG A 87 5.12 3.19 10.05
CA ARG A 87 4.30 4.00 10.98
C ARG A 87 3.00 4.47 10.33
N LYS A 88 3.06 4.94 9.08
CA LYS A 88 1.87 5.35 8.31
C LYS A 88 0.94 4.16 8.08
N GLU A 89 1.47 3.01 7.67
CA GLU A 89 0.69 1.78 7.48
C GLU A 89 -0.06 1.42 8.76
N ASN A 90 0.62 1.37 9.91
CA ASN A 90 -0.02 1.06 11.18
C ASN A 90 -1.10 2.06 11.57
N HIS A 91 -0.88 3.35 11.31
CA HIS A 91 -1.88 4.38 11.58
C HIS A 91 -3.13 4.21 10.72
N VAL A 92 -2.97 4.03 9.41
CA VAL A 92 -4.10 3.80 8.49
C VAL A 92 -4.79 2.47 8.81
N GLN A 93 -4.03 1.44 9.20
CA GLN A 93 -4.60 0.14 9.60
C GLN A 93 -5.44 0.25 10.88
N ALA A 94 -5.01 1.04 11.86
CA ALA A 94 -5.79 1.31 13.07
C ALA A 94 -7.06 2.12 12.74
N ASN A 95 -6.95 3.14 11.90
CA ASN A 95 -8.10 3.92 11.42
C ASN A 95 -9.11 3.04 10.68
N LEU A 96 -8.64 2.16 9.79
CA LEU A 96 -9.48 1.21 9.06
C LEU A 96 -10.25 0.29 10.02
N THR A 97 -9.60 -0.21 11.07
CA THR A 97 -10.27 -1.03 12.09
C THR A 97 -11.37 -0.24 12.80
N SER A 98 -11.09 1.00 13.23
CA SER A 98 -12.08 1.88 13.87
C SER A 98 -13.27 2.14 12.94
N LEU A 99 -13.03 2.49 11.68
CA LEU A 99 -14.09 2.74 10.70
C LEU A 99 -14.94 1.48 10.45
N LYS A 100 -14.33 0.29 10.42
CA LYS A 100 -15.07 -0.98 10.29
C LYS A 100 -15.95 -1.25 11.51
N GLU A 101 -15.48 -0.91 12.71
CA GLU A 101 -16.31 -1.00 13.92
C GLU A 101 -17.48 -0.01 13.90
N ASP A 102 -17.24 1.23 13.47
CA ASP A 102 -18.29 2.24 13.37
C ASP A 102 -19.33 1.90 12.29
N LEU A 103 -18.89 1.33 11.16
CA LEU A 103 -19.79 0.76 10.16
C LEU A 103 -20.65 -0.37 10.75
N ALA A 104 -20.06 -1.27 11.53
CA ALA A 104 -20.78 -2.36 12.17
C ALA A 104 -21.82 -1.84 13.18
N LYS A 105 -21.49 -0.81 13.97
CA LYS A 105 -22.43 -0.12 14.86
C LYS A 105 -23.58 0.52 14.08
N ALA A 106 -23.28 1.23 12.99
CA ALA A 106 -24.29 1.85 12.13
C ALA A 106 -25.24 0.80 11.51
N ASP A 107 -24.70 -0.31 11.01
CA ASP A 107 -25.50 -1.43 10.49
C ASP A 107 -26.36 -2.06 11.59
N GLN A 108 -25.84 -2.23 12.81
CA GLN A 108 -26.61 -2.76 13.94
C GLN A 108 -27.75 -1.83 14.36
N GLN A 109 -27.50 -0.52 14.42
CA GLN A 109 -28.53 0.46 14.71
C GLN A 109 -29.63 0.43 13.63
N LEU A 110 -29.27 0.35 12.35
CA LEU A 110 -30.24 0.25 11.26
C LEU A 110 -31.08 -1.04 11.37
N ARG A 111 -30.46 -2.18 11.74
CA ARG A 111 -31.14 -3.46 12.03
C ARG A 111 -32.20 -3.33 13.12
N SER A 112 -31.94 -2.52 14.14
CA SER A 112 -32.90 -2.27 15.22
C SER A 112 -34.12 -1.43 14.79
N MET A 113 -33.99 -0.61 13.74
CA MET A 113 -35.03 0.33 13.32
C MET A 113 -35.91 -0.20 12.18
N VAL A 114 -35.31 -0.86 11.20
CA VAL A 114 -35.99 -1.31 9.97
C VAL A 114 -36.60 -2.70 10.17
N GLY A 115 -36.03 -3.48 11.07
CA GLY A 115 -36.40 -4.87 11.32
C GLY A 115 -35.41 -5.85 10.70
N LYS A 116 -35.19 -6.97 11.40
CA LYS A 116 -34.25 -8.02 10.99
C LYS A 116 -34.58 -8.64 9.62
N PRO A 117 -35.85 -8.93 9.25
CA PRO A 117 -36.15 -9.58 7.97
C PRO A 117 -35.68 -8.77 6.75
N ILE A 118 -35.94 -7.46 6.73
CA ILE A 118 -35.59 -6.58 5.60
C ILE A 118 -34.07 -6.49 5.44
N LEU A 119 -33.33 -6.28 6.53
CA LEU A 119 -31.88 -6.14 6.45
C LEU A 119 -31.14 -7.47 6.24
N ASN A 120 -31.66 -8.57 6.76
CA ASN A 120 -31.19 -9.90 6.36
C ASN A 120 -31.43 -10.12 4.86
N GLY A 121 -32.56 -9.65 4.33
CA GLY A 121 -32.87 -9.69 2.90
C GLY A 121 -31.84 -8.91 2.07
N ARG A 122 -31.51 -7.67 2.48
CA ARG A 122 -30.44 -6.86 1.87
C ARG A 122 -29.11 -7.63 1.83
N ASP A 123 -28.70 -8.21 2.96
CA ASP A 123 -27.43 -8.93 3.08
C ASP A 123 -27.44 -10.23 2.24
N SER A 124 -28.57 -10.92 2.15
CA SER A 124 -28.79 -12.09 1.29
C SER A 124 -28.69 -11.73 -0.19
N VAL A 125 -29.29 -10.62 -0.62
CA VAL A 125 -29.16 -10.11 -1.99
C VAL A 125 -27.70 -9.81 -2.31
N ARG A 126 -26.96 -9.15 -1.41
CA ARG A 126 -25.52 -8.89 -1.59
C ARG A 126 -24.73 -10.20 -1.77
N LYS A 127 -25.03 -11.24 -0.98
CA LYS A 127 -24.38 -12.55 -1.11
C LYS A 127 -24.69 -13.22 -2.46
N VAL A 128 -25.93 -13.14 -2.93
CA VAL A 128 -26.33 -13.64 -4.25
C VAL A 128 -25.60 -12.89 -5.37
N LEU A 129 -25.55 -11.56 -5.30
CA LEU A 129 -24.83 -10.73 -6.29
C LEU A 129 -23.34 -11.08 -6.35
N ASN A 130 -22.69 -11.24 -5.19
CA ASN A 130 -21.29 -11.69 -5.14
C ASN A 130 -21.11 -13.08 -5.77
N THR A 131 -22.06 -13.98 -5.56
CA THR A 131 -22.06 -15.32 -6.18
C THR A 131 -22.15 -15.22 -7.71
N PHE A 132 -23.05 -14.37 -8.21
CA PHE A 132 -23.20 -14.14 -9.65
C PHE A 132 -21.96 -13.52 -10.30
N ILE A 133 -21.35 -12.53 -9.64
CA ILE A 133 -20.09 -11.91 -10.10
C ILE A 133 -18.97 -12.97 -10.15
N ALA A 134 -18.85 -13.80 -9.12
CA ALA A 134 -17.81 -14.84 -9.05
C ALA A 134 -17.97 -15.93 -10.12
N ARG A 135 -19.20 -16.28 -10.50
CA ARG A 135 -19.46 -17.26 -11.57
C ARG A 135 -19.20 -16.71 -12.98
N GLY A 136 -19.27 -15.40 -13.16
CA GLY A 136 -19.02 -14.76 -14.45
C GLY A 136 -20.13 -14.98 -15.48
N GLY A 137 -19.84 -14.61 -16.74
CA GLY A 137 -20.78 -14.78 -17.85
C GLY A 137 -22.12 -14.05 -17.65
N LYS A 138 -23.22 -14.71 -18.02
CA LYS A 138 -24.57 -14.14 -17.98
C LYS A 138 -25.04 -13.77 -16.57
N GLU A 139 -24.58 -14.48 -15.53
CA GLU A 139 -24.93 -14.17 -14.15
C GLU A 139 -24.28 -12.86 -13.69
N ALA A 140 -23.02 -12.62 -14.07
CA ALA A 140 -22.36 -11.36 -13.79
C ALA A 140 -23.04 -10.16 -14.46
N ASP A 141 -23.60 -10.34 -15.66
CA ASP A 141 -24.38 -9.28 -16.32
C ASP A 141 -25.71 -9.00 -15.61
N ILE A 142 -26.38 -10.03 -15.07
CA ILE A 142 -27.57 -9.86 -14.22
C ILE A 142 -27.22 -9.02 -12.98
N ALA A 143 -26.05 -9.23 -12.37
CA ALA A 143 -25.63 -8.45 -11.21
C ALA A 143 -25.45 -6.96 -11.53
N LYS A 144 -25.05 -6.58 -12.75
CA LYS A 144 -24.95 -5.16 -13.20
C LYS A 144 -26.32 -4.50 -13.37
N CYS A 145 -27.38 -5.29 -13.54
CA CYS A 145 -28.76 -4.80 -13.68
C CYS A 145 -29.48 -4.59 -12.33
N TYR A 146 -28.77 -4.77 -11.22
CA TYR A 146 -29.25 -4.43 -9.88
C TYR A 146 -28.68 -3.07 -9.46
N TYR A 147 -29.55 -2.15 -9.02
CA TYR A 147 -29.18 -0.76 -8.73
C TYR A 147 -29.17 -0.42 -7.24
N GLY A 148 -29.54 -1.36 -6.37
CA GLY A 148 -29.52 -1.14 -4.93
C GLY A 148 -30.86 -0.70 -4.33
N PRO A 149 -30.93 -0.53 -3.00
CA PRO A 149 -32.09 -0.01 -2.30
C PRO A 149 -32.43 1.43 -2.71
N VAL A 150 -33.70 1.84 -2.63
CA VAL A 150 -34.11 3.22 -2.95
C VAL A 150 -33.36 4.26 -2.11
N ILE A 151 -33.14 3.99 -0.81
CA ILE A 151 -32.41 4.88 0.11
C ILE A 151 -30.95 5.17 -0.30
N GLU A 152 -30.39 4.38 -1.22
CA GLU A 152 -29.03 4.56 -1.76
C GLU A 152 -29.04 5.29 -3.13
N ASN A 153 -30.21 5.58 -3.71
CA ASN A 153 -30.36 6.06 -5.08
C ASN A 153 -30.96 7.47 -5.22
N PHE A 154 -31.08 8.21 -4.11
CA PHE A 154 -31.44 9.63 -4.12
C PHE A 154 -30.82 10.37 -2.92
N GLU A 155 -30.73 11.69 -3.04
CA GLU A 155 -30.33 12.61 -1.97
C GLU A 155 -31.40 13.68 -1.74
N CYS A 156 -31.41 14.28 -0.56
CA CYS A 156 -32.32 15.39 -0.24
C CYS A 156 -31.76 16.25 0.91
N GLU A 157 -32.37 17.42 1.13
CA GLU A 157 -32.01 18.29 2.24
C GLU A 157 -32.45 17.70 3.59
N LYS A 158 -31.65 17.91 4.65
CA LYS A 158 -31.97 17.46 6.02
C LYS A 158 -33.32 17.99 6.51
N SER A 159 -33.74 19.16 6.04
CA SER A 159 -35.01 19.81 6.37
C SER A 159 -36.24 18.96 6.02
N ILE A 160 -36.13 18.07 5.03
CA ILE A 160 -37.24 17.24 4.55
C ILE A 160 -37.09 15.75 4.88
N TYR A 161 -36.07 15.36 5.67
CA TYR A 161 -35.83 13.96 6.01
C TYR A 161 -37.04 13.28 6.64
N ILE A 162 -37.67 13.94 7.62
CA ILE A 162 -38.85 13.39 8.31
C ILE A 162 -39.98 13.15 7.31
N ALA A 163 -40.29 14.15 6.48
CA ALA A 163 -41.33 14.04 5.46
C ALA A 163 -41.07 12.87 4.49
N VAL A 164 -39.84 12.70 4.03
CA VAL A 164 -39.44 11.60 3.13
C VAL A 164 -39.52 10.24 3.83
N GLU A 165 -39.03 10.14 5.06
CA GLU A 165 -39.05 8.91 5.85
C GLU A 165 -40.46 8.44 6.18
N VAL A 166 -41.36 9.37 6.52
CA VAL A 166 -42.78 9.06 6.76
C VAL A 166 -43.45 8.61 5.48
N THR A 167 -43.20 9.32 4.38
CA THR A 167 -43.83 9.02 3.09
C THR A 167 -43.44 7.65 2.55
N ALA A 168 -42.16 7.32 2.57
CA ALA A 168 -41.67 6.05 2.03
C ALA A 168 -41.69 4.90 3.05
N GLY A 169 -41.50 5.18 4.34
CA GLY A 169 -41.43 4.17 5.39
C GLY A 169 -40.41 3.07 5.09
N ASN A 170 -40.84 1.81 5.09
CA ASN A 170 -39.98 0.68 4.76
C ASN A 170 -39.71 0.53 3.25
N ARG A 171 -40.42 1.26 2.40
CA ARG A 171 -40.20 1.24 0.94
C ARG A 171 -38.86 1.86 0.54
N LEU A 172 -38.24 2.64 1.44
CA LEU A 172 -36.85 3.09 1.31
C LEU A 172 -35.87 1.93 1.10
N PHE A 173 -36.19 0.73 1.61
CA PHE A 173 -35.34 -0.46 1.50
C PHE A 173 -35.77 -1.39 0.37
N HIS A 174 -36.71 -0.98 -0.48
CA HIS A 174 -37.02 -1.73 -1.69
C HIS A 174 -35.88 -1.61 -2.70
N HIS A 175 -35.60 -2.69 -3.42
CA HIS A 175 -34.46 -2.80 -4.31
C HIS A 175 -34.83 -2.42 -5.74
N VAL A 176 -34.22 -1.36 -6.27
CA VAL A 176 -34.40 -0.93 -7.66
C VAL A 176 -33.61 -1.86 -8.58
N ILE A 177 -34.29 -2.39 -9.60
CA ILE A 177 -33.70 -3.29 -10.59
C ILE A 177 -34.17 -2.92 -12.00
N ASP A 178 -33.36 -3.23 -13.00
CA ASP A 178 -33.67 -2.91 -14.40
C ASP A 178 -35.00 -3.54 -14.86
N ASN A 179 -35.15 -4.85 -14.64
CA ASN A 179 -36.32 -5.59 -15.09
C ASN A 179 -36.73 -6.75 -14.16
N ASP A 180 -37.97 -7.24 -14.31
CA ASP A 180 -38.53 -8.30 -13.46
C ASP A 180 -37.72 -9.61 -13.49
N LYS A 181 -37.05 -9.93 -14.60
CA LYS A 181 -36.23 -11.15 -14.70
C LYS A 181 -35.05 -11.14 -13.73
N VAL A 182 -34.44 -9.97 -13.52
CA VAL A 182 -33.33 -9.80 -12.56
C VAL A 182 -33.79 -10.18 -11.15
N GLY A 183 -34.95 -9.67 -10.73
CA GLY A 183 -35.53 -9.94 -9.42
C GLY A 183 -35.87 -11.43 -9.24
N THR A 184 -36.48 -12.05 -10.26
CA THR A 184 -36.77 -13.50 -10.24
C THR A 184 -35.50 -14.34 -10.09
N MET A 185 -34.44 -14.01 -10.82
CA MET A 185 -33.17 -14.74 -10.74
C MET A 185 -32.51 -14.61 -9.38
N ILE A 186 -32.50 -13.40 -8.80
CA ILE A 186 -31.96 -13.16 -7.45
C ILE A 186 -32.76 -13.96 -6.42
N LEU A 187 -34.10 -13.91 -6.47
CA LEU A 187 -34.96 -14.68 -5.55
C LEU A 187 -34.75 -16.20 -5.69
N LYS A 188 -34.64 -16.70 -6.93
CA LYS A 188 -34.39 -18.12 -7.18
C LYS A 188 -33.08 -18.58 -6.56
N GLU A 189 -32.02 -17.79 -6.72
CA GLU A 189 -30.71 -18.10 -6.13
C GLU A 189 -30.73 -17.97 -4.60
N MET A 190 -31.40 -16.95 -4.06
CA MET A 190 -31.59 -16.75 -2.63
C MET A 190 -32.28 -17.95 -1.98
N ASN A 191 -33.35 -18.46 -2.60
CA ASN A 191 -34.07 -19.65 -2.17
C ASN A 191 -33.23 -20.93 -2.32
N ARG A 192 -32.49 -21.08 -3.44
CA ARG A 192 -31.59 -22.21 -3.68
C ARG A 192 -30.50 -22.31 -2.60
N GLN A 193 -30.00 -21.16 -2.13
CA GLN A 193 -29.02 -21.06 -1.05
C GLN A 193 -29.64 -21.04 0.36
N THR A 194 -30.98 -21.13 0.48
CA THR A 194 -31.71 -21.05 1.76
C THR A 194 -31.34 -19.83 2.60
N LEU A 195 -31.15 -18.67 1.94
CA LEU A 195 -30.72 -17.46 2.64
C LEU A 195 -31.90 -16.79 3.36
N PRO A 196 -31.69 -16.21 4.56
CA PRO A 196 -32.74 -15.61 5.35
C PRO A 196 -33.12 -14.21 4.86
N GLY A 197 -34.34 -13.77 5.20
CA GLY A 197 -34.79 -12.39 5.04
C GLY A 197 -35.84 -12.18 3.96
N GLU A 198 -36.36 -10.96 3.91
CA GLU A 198 -37.43 -10.56 3.01
C GLU A 198 -36.95 -9.42 2.13
N VAL A 199 -37.26 -9.50 0.83
CA VAL A 199 -36.86 -8.49 -0.14
C VAL A 199 -38.04 -8.15 -1.05
N THR A 200 -38.18 -6.86 -1.33
CA THR A 200 -39.14 -6.34 -2.31
C THR A 200 -38.34 -5.66 -3.41
N PHE A 201 -38.60 -6.06 -4.66
CA PHE A 201 -37.94 -5.50 -5.83
C PHE A 201 -38.87 -4.51 -6.55
N MET A 202 -38.27 -3.47 -7.12
CA MET A 202 -38.90 -2.45 -7.94
C MET A 202 -38.35 -2.50 -9.36
N PRO A 203 -38.93 -3.35 -10.23
CA PRO A 203 -38.51 -3.47 -11.62
C PRO A 203 -38.94 -2.26 -12.45
N LEU A 204 -37.96 -1.47 -12.92
CA LEU A 204 -38.20 -0.23 -13.66
C LEU A 204 -39.03 -0.43 -14.93
N ASN A 205 -38.96 -1.60 -15.56
CA ASN A 205 -39.76 -1.95 -16.74
C ASN A 205 -41.26 -2.22 -16.43
N ARG A 206 -41.63 -2.52 -15.17
CA ARG A 206 -43.02 -2.79 -14.77
C ARG A 206 -43.65 -1.67 -13.94
N LEU A 207 -42.84 -0.76 -13.38
CA LEU A 207 -43.37 0.36 -12.62
C LEU A 207 -44.25 1.23 -13.51
N ASN A 208 -45.52 1.36 -13.12
CA ASN A 208 -46.48 2.24 -13.76
C ASN A 208 -46.56 3.54 -12.96
N VAL A 209 -46.12 4.63 -13.58
CA VAL A 209 -46.16 5.97 -13.00
C VAL A 209 -47.15 6.78 -13.81
N ARG A 210 -48.17 7.30 -13.14
CA ARG A 210 -49.09 8.28 -13.75
C ARG A 210 -48.46 9.66 -13.62
N GLU A 211 -48.50 10.44 -14.69
CA GLU A 211 -48.20 11.86 -14.62
C GLU A 211 -49.19 12.53 -13.65
N GLN A 212 -48.63 13.29 -12.71
CA GLN A 212 -49.41 14.02 -11.71
C GLN A 212 -49.37 15.50 -12.07
N ASN A 213 -50.54 16.13 -12.04
CA ASN A 213 -50.63 17.58 -12.11
C ASN A 213 -50.51 18.13 -10.70
N TYR A 214 -49.37 18.75 -10.40
CA TYR A 214 -49.13 19.36 -9.10
C TYR A 214 -49.85 20.71 -9.02
N PRO A 215 -50.53 21.02 -7.90
CA PRO A 215 -51.14 22.34 -7.71
C PRO A 215 -50.05 23.41 -7.65
N ASN A 216 -50.33 24.59 -8.21
CA ASN A 216 -49.51 25.77 -8.01
C ASN A 216 -50.01 26.50 -6.77
N ASP A 217 -49.62 26.01 -5.59
CA ASP A 217 -50.01 26.55 -4.29
C ASP A 217 -48.76 26.98 -3.50
N ALA A 218 -48.80 28.13 -2.85
CA ALA A 218 -47.66 28.68 -2.10
C ALA A 218 -47.35 27.87 -0.81
N ASP A 219 -48.30 27.08 -0.34
CA ASP A 219 -48.18 26.27 0.88
C ASP A 219 -47.81 24.80 0.60
N ALA A 220 -47.63 24.41 -0.67
CA ALA A 220 -47.29 23.03 -1.03
C ALA A 220 -46.30 22.90 -2.19
N ILE A 221 -45.42 21.91 -2.08
CA ILE A 221 -44.40 21.59 -3.09
C ILE A 221 -44.41 20.08 -3.34
N ALA A 222 -44.25 19.66 -4.60
CA ALA A 222 -44.12 18.24 -4.92
C ALA A 222 -42.86 17.63 -4.31
N MET A 223 -42.99 16.56 -3.53
CA MET A 223 -41.84 15.94 -2.84
C MET A 223 -40.74 15.51 -3.82
N VAL A 224 -41.13 14.88 -4.93
CA VAL A 224 -40.19 14.42 -5.96
C VAL A 224 -39.33 15.54 -6.56
N SER A 225 -39.81 16.80 -6.54
CA SER A 225 -39.05 17.97 -7.04
C SER A 225 -37.94 18.43 -6.09
N LYS A 226 -37.92 17.91 -4.85
CA LYS A 226 -36.92 18.22 -3.82
C LYS A 226 -35.94 17.07 -3.58
N LEU A 227 -36.00 16.04 -4.40
CA LEU A 227 -35.06 14.91 -4.39
C LEU A 227 -34.09 15.08 -5.54
N ASP A 228 -32.80 14.83 -5.26
CA ASP A 228 -31.76 14.75 -6.28
C ASP A 228 -31.48 13.28 -6.59
N TYR A 229 -31.55 12.89 -7.85
CA TYR A 229 -31.37 11.51 -8.29
C TYR A 229 -31.06 11.43 -9.79
N ASP A 230 -30.39 10.34 -10.20
CA ASP A 230 -30.13 10.07 -11.62
C ASP A 230 -31.45 9.85 -12.38
N PRO A 231 -31.69 10.50 -13.55
CA PRO A 231 -32.89 10.32 -14.37
C PRO A 231 -33.25 8.86 -14.67
N LYS A 232 -32.27 7.96 -14.69
CA LYS A 232 -32.48 6.51 -14.82
C LYS A 232 -33.42 5.94 -13.74
N TYR A 233 -33.44 6.53 -12.55
CA TYR A 233 -34.26 6.10 -11.42
C TYR A 233 -35.58 6.87 -11.28
N ASP A 234 -35.89 7.78 -12.21
CA ASP A 234 -37.06 8.65 -12.16
C ASP A 234 -38.38 7.87 -11.98
N LYS A 235 -38.54 6.74 -12.68
CA LYS A 235 -39.72 5.88 -12.51
C LYS A 235 -39.88 5.36 -11.08
N ALA A 236 -38.78 5.00 -10.41
CA ALA A 236 -38.83 4.53 -9.02
C ALA A 236 -39.15 5.67 -8.06
N MET A 237 -38.53 6.84 -8.25
CA MET A 237 -38.74 8.00 -7.39
C MET A 237 -40.16 8.56 -7.52
N ARG A 238 -40.67 8.69 -8.75
CA ARG A 238 -42.07 9.10 -8.97
C ARG A 238 -43.08 8.07 -8.49
N TYR A 239 -42.76 6.77 -8.55
CA TYR A 239 -43.63 5.74 -8.00
C TYR A 239 -43.77 5.86 -6.47
N LEU A 240 -42.70 6.20 -5.74
CA LEU A 240 -42.75 6.38 -4.28
C LEU A 240 -43.29 7.75 -3.87
N PHE A 241 -42.74 8.81 -4.47
CA PHE A 241 -42.87 10.19 -3.98
C PHE A 241 -43.71 11.06 -4.91
N GLY A 242 -44.02 10.59 -6.13
CA GLY A 242 -44.71 11.38 -7.13
C GLY A 242 -46.15 11.72 -6.74
N LYS A 243 -46.78 10.94 -5.86
CA LYS A 243 -48.15 11.19 -5.36
C LYS A 243 -48.17 11.98 -4.03
N THR A 244 -47.05 12.61 -3.66
CA THR A 244 -46.93 13.26 -2.35
C THR A 244 -46.51 14.74 -2.45
N LEU A 245 -47.23 15.60 -1.73
CA LEU A 245 -46.93 17.01 -1.55
C LEU A 245 -46.36 17.27 -0.15
N ILE A 246 -45.30 18.06 -0.06
CA ILE A 246 -44.80 18.62 1.20
C ILE A 246 -45.56 19.92 1.45
N CYS A 247 -46.26 20.00 2.59
CA CYS A 247 -47.10 21.13 2.97
C CYS A 247 -46.50 21.88 4.17
N ARG A 248 -46.74 23.19 4.27
CA ARG A 248 -46.23 24.02 5.36
C ARG A 248 -46.84 23.69 6.73
N HIS A 249 -48.11 23.33 6.77
CA HIS A 249 -48.86 23.04 8.00
C HIS A 249 -50.02 22.07 7.73
N LEU A 250 -50.56 21.46 8.80
CA LEU A 250 -51.53 20.37 8.71
C LEU A 250 -52.88 20.78 8.08
N ASP A 251 -53.34 22.01 8.30
CA ASP A 251 -54.60 22.50 7.70
C ASP A 251 -54.51 22.57 6.17
N ALA A 252 -53.39 23.08 5.65
CA ALA A 252 -53.10 23.09 4.23
C ALA A 252 -53.03 21.65 3.66
N ALA A 253 -52.34 20.74 4.36
CA ALA A 253 -52.25 19.33 3.97
C ALA A 253 -53.64 18.68 3.85
N THR A 254 -54.53 18.94 4.81
CA THR A 254 -55.90 18.38 4.82
C THR A 254 -56.74 18.92 3.67
N LYS A 255 -56.68 20.23 3.43
CA LYS A 255 -57.40 20.88 2.33
C LYS A 255 -56.91 20.39 0.96
N LEU A 256 -55.60 20.37 0.75
CA LEU A 256 -54.99 19.99 -0.52
C LEU A 256 -55.16 18.51 -0.84
N ALA A 257 -55.04 17.62 0.15
CA ALA A 257 -55.24 16.19 -0.07
C ALA A 257 -56.65 15.87 -0.60
N ARG A 258 -57.66 16.59 -0.11
CA ARG A 258 -59.06 16.44 -0.55
C ARG A 258 -59.31 16.98 -1.96
N ILE A 259 -58.70 18.11 -2.32
CA ILE A 259 -58.94 18.79 -3.60
C ILE A 259 -58.16 18.11 -4.75
N THR A 260 -56.91 17.77 -4.49
CA THR A 260 -55.97 17.30 -5.54
C THR A 260 -55.95 15.79 -5.71
N GLY A 261 -56.42 15.04 -4.71
CA GLY A 261 -56.28 13.58 -4.70
C GLY A 261 -54.84 13.10 -4.46
N LEU A 262 -53.92 14.00 -4.11
CA LEU A 262 -52.54 13.69 -3.73
C LEU A 262 -52.43 13.49 -2.21
N ASP A 263 -51.48 12.67 -1.79
CA ASP A 263 -51.16 12.54 -0.36
C ASP A 263 -50.33 13.77 0.05
N CYS A 264 -50.50 14.26 1.27
CA CYS A 264 -49.81 15.44 1.78
C CYS A 264 -49.05 15.10 3.06
N VAL A 265 -47.90 15.72 3.28
CA VAL A 265 -47.08 15.53 4.49
C VAL A 265 -46.48 16.86 4.93
N THR A 266 -46.44 17.12 6.23
CA THR A 266 -45.77 18.30 6.80
C THR A 266 -44.28 18.05 7.04
N LEU A 267 -43.51 19.11 7.26
CA LEU A 267 -42.10 18.98 7.65
C LEU A 267 -41.91 18.25 8.99
N ASP A 268 -42.91 18.35 9.88
CA ASP A 268 -42.94 17.68 11.17
C ASP A 268 -43.34 16.19 11.08
N GLY A 269 -43.73 15.71 9.90
CA GLY A 269 -44.05 14.31 9.65
C GLY A 269 -45.52 13.92 9.80
N ASP A 270 -46.43 14.89 9.89
CA ASP A 270 -47.86 14.62 9.85
C ASP A 270 -48.30 14.37 8.41
N GLN A 271 -48.85 13.19 8.15
CA GLN A 271 -49.29 12.74 6.85
C GLN A 271 -50.83 12.69 6.76
N VAL A 272 -51.36 13.26 5.68
CA VAL A 272 -52.77 13.16 5.30
C VAL A 272 -52.88 12.45 3.96
N SER A 273 -53.52 11.29 3.94
CA SER A 273 -53.80 10.61 2.67
C SER A 273 -54.98 11.24 1.96
N SER A 274 -54.92 11.25 0.63
CA SER A 274 -56.05 11.57 -0.23
C SER A 274 -57.28 10.68 0.00
N LYS A 275 -57.11 9.53 0.66
CA LYS A 275 -58.17 8.59 1.05
C LYS A 275 -58.78 8.88 2.42
N GLY A 276 -58.34 9.94 3.10
CA GLY A 276 -58.92 10.41 4.37
C GLY A 276 -58.28 9.84 5.63
N SER A 277 -57.19 9.08 5.54
CA SER A 277 -56.43 8.67 6.74
C SER A 277 -55.45 9.78 7.16
N LEU A 278 -55.38 10.06 8.45
CA LEU A 278 -54.38 10.94 9.05
C LEU A 278 -53.41 10.11 9.89
N THR A 279 -52.12 10.41 9.80
CA THR A 279 -51.06 9.74 10.55
C THR A 279 -50.11 10.80 11.04
N GLY A 280 -49.81 10.81 12.33
CA GLY A 280 -48.89 11.76 12.95
C GLY A 280 -48.29 11.16 14.20
N GLY A 281 -47.31 11.85 14.79
CA GLY A 281 -46.65 11.38 16.00
C GLY A 281 -45.31 12.06 16.25
N TYR A 282 -44.67 11.65 17.35
CA TYR A 282 -43.34 12.16 17.69
C TYR A 282 -42.26 11.44 16.89
N PHE A 283 -41.50 12.19 16.11
CA PHE A 283 -40.33 11.69 15.38
C PHE A 283 -39.04 12.06 16.12
N ASN A 284 -38.36 11.04 16.62
CA ASN A 284 -37.04 11.24 17.20
C ASN A 284 -36.01 11.42 16.08
N THR A 285 -35.52 12.64 15.88
CA THR A 285 -34.51 12.97 14.86
C THR A 285 -33.22 12.17 15.01
N SER A 286 -32.84 11.78 16.23
CA SER A 286 -31.68 10.90 16.47
C SER A 286 -31.84 9.47 15.93
N ARG A 287 -33.03 9.10 15.44
CA ARG A 287 -33.33 7.81 14.79
C ARG A 287 -33.70 7.97 13.31
N SER A 288 -33.20 9.02 12.65
CA SER A 288 -33.40 9.21 11.22
C SER A 288 -32.70 8.12 10.41
N ARG A 289 -33.47 7.40 9.59
CA ARG A 289 -32.98 6.34 8.70
C ARG A 289 -32.10 6.91 7.59
N LEU A 290 -32.45 8.07 7.06
CA LEU A 290 -31.69 8.76 6.01
C LEU A 290 -30.36 9.26 6.53
N GLU A 291 -30.32 9.86 7.74
CA GLU A 291 -29.07 10.30 8.34
C GLU A 291 -28.13 9.13 8.62
N MET A 292 -28.66 8.03 9.16
CA MET A 292 -27.86 6.83 9.39
C MET A 292 -27.34 6.20 8.10
N GLN A 293 -28.16 6.15 7.04
CA GLN A 293 -27.72 5.65 5.75
C GLN A 293 -26.65 6.56 5.14
N LYS A 294 -26.79 7.88 5.26
CA LYS A 294 -25.77 8.84 4.81
C LYS A 294 -24.44 8.61 5.51
N ASN A 295 -24.45 8.57 6.85
CA ASN A 295 -23.26 8.29 7.64
C ASN A 295 -22.64 6.94 7.24
N ARG A 296 -23.47 5.91 7.04
CA ARG A 296 -23.03 4.58 6.59
C ARG A 296 -22.33 4.64 5.22
N THR A 297 -22.89 5.35 4.25
CA THR A 297 -22.30 5.52 2.92
C THR A 297 -20.96 6.26 3.00
N GLU A 298 -20.89 7.34 3.78
CA GLU A 298 -19.65 8.09 4.00
C GLU A 298 -18.57 7.22 4.67
N THR A 299 -18.91 6.44 5.71
CA THR A 299 -17.98 5.51 6.34
C THR A 299 -17.49 4.43 5.37
N ILE A 300 -18.35 3.91 4.49
CA ILE A 300 -17.93 2.94 3.47
C ILE A 300 -16.94 3.55 2.48
N ALA A 301 -17.17 4.79 2.03
CA ALA A 301 -16.25 5.50 1.15
C ALA A 301 -14.89 5.73 1.83
N GLN A 302 -14.89 6.13 3.11
CA GLN A 302 -13.65 6.29 3.89
C GLN A 302 -12.91 4.95 4.08
N ILE A 303 -13.63 3.85 4.31
CA ILE A 303 -13.04 2.50 4.37
C ILE A 303 -12.35 2.15 3.05
N GLN A 304 -13.01 2.39 1.91
CA GLN A 304 -12.42 2.12 0.58
C GLN A 304 -11.14 2.94 0.35
N GLN A 305 -11.16 4.22 0.69
CA GLN A 305 -9.99 5.08 0.59
C GLN A 305 -8.82 4.57 1.46
N CYS A 306 -9.10 4.19 2.72
CA CYS A 306 -8.09 3.61 3.61
C CYS A 306 -7.56 2.26 3.08
N GLU A 307 -8.39 1.41 2.49
CA GLU A 307 -7.96 0.13 1.90
C GLU A 307 -7.07 0.33 0.67
N GLU A 308 -7.38 1.31 -0.17
CA GLU A 308 -6.53 1.70 -1.30
C GLU A 308 -5.19 2.29 -0.85
N GLU A 309 -5.21 3.16 0.16
CA GLU A 309 -4.01 3.74 0.76
C GLU A 309 -3.11 2.66 1.37
N LEU A 310 -3.67 1.72 2.14
CA LEU A 310 -2.93 0.58 2.68
C LEU A 310 -2.32 -0.29 1.59
N LYS A 311 -3.03 -0.51 0.49
CA LYS A 311 -2.49 -1.26 -0.65
C LYS A 311 -1.27 -0.56 -1.25
N LYS A 312 -1.31 0.76 -1.41
CA LYS A 312 -0.17 1.56 -1.89
C LYS A 312 1.00 1.50 -0.91
N LEU A 313 0.76 1.76 0.37
CA LEU A 313 1.78 1.72 1.41
C LEU A 313 2.47 0.35 1.50
N LYS A 314 1.72 -0.75 1.38
CA LYS A 314 2.29 -2.11 1.36
C LYS A 314 3.19 -2.35 0.13
N SER A 315 2.82 -1.83 -1.03
CA SER A 315 3.67 -1.90 -2.23
C SER A 315 4.97 -1.14 -2.02
N GLU A 316 4.88 0.12 -1.56
CA GLU A 316 6.04 0.97 -1.28
C GLU A 316 6.98 0.36 -0.22
N LEU A 317 6.41 -0.24 0.83
CA LEU A 317 7.18 -0.94 1.86
C LEU A 317 7.95 -2.13 1.26
N THR A 318 7.29 -2.94 0.43
CA THR A 318 7.88 -4.11 -0.25
C THR A 318 9.03 -3.68 -1.19
N GLU A 319 8.83 -2.62 -1.96
CA GLU A 319 9.85 -2.05 -2.85
C GLU A 319 11.04 -1.48 -2.08
N THR A 320 10.77 -0.80 -0.96
CA THR A 320 11.81 -0.28 -0.06
C THR A 320 12.62 -1.41 0.56
N GLU A 321 11.96 -2.49 0.99
CA GLU A 321 12.64 -3.67 1.54
C GLU A 321 13.49 -4.39 0.50
N ALA A 322 13.00 -4.53 -0.74
CA ALA A 322 13.79 -5.05 -1.84
C ALA A 322 15.04 -4.20 -2.09
N SER A 323 14.91 -2.87 -2.08
CA SER A 323 16.04 -1.95 -2.24
C SER A 323 17.07 -2.09 -1.11
N ILE A 324 16.62 -2.22 0.14
CA ILE A 324 17.50 -2.49 1.29
C ILE A 324 18.24 -3.82 1.11
N ASN A 325 17.54 -4.88 0.68
CA ASN A 325 18.16 -6.19 0.47
C ASN A 325 19.23 -6.16 -0.63
N THR A 326 18.99 -5.44 -1.73
CA THR A 326 19.98 -5.25 -2.79
C THR A 326 21.21 -4.49 -2.27
N ILE A 327 21.01 -3.38 -1.53
CA ILE A 327 22.12 -2.62 -0.94
C ILE A 327 22.93 -3.49 0.03
N VAL A 328 22.26 -4.29 0.87
CA VAL A 328 22.95 -5.20 1.80
C VAL A 328 23.76 -6.26 1.05
N SER A 329 23.23 -6.82 -0.04
CA SER A 329 23.96 -7.76 -0.90
C SER A 329 25.20 -7.11 -1.51
N ASP A 330 25.08 -5.89 -2.03
CA ASP A 330 26.20 -5.17 -2.64
C ASP A 330 27.25 -4.76 -1.61
N MET A 331 26.83 -4.34 -0.42
CA MET A 331 27.74 -4.10 0.71
C MET A 331 28.57 -5.34 1.02
N GLN A 332 27.96 -6.52 1.08
CA GLN A 332 28.65 -7.77 1.39
C GLN A 332 29.67 -8.17 0.29
N LYS A 333 29.34 -7.90 -0.98
CA LYS A 333 30.28 -8.08 -2.11
C LYS A 333 31.48 -7.14 -2.01
N ILE A 334 31.25 -5.86 -1.75
CA ILE A 334 32.33 -4.87 -1.61
C ILE A 334 33.19 -5.15 -0.38
N GLU A 335 32.59 -5.53 0.74
CA GLU A 335 33.31 -5.90 1.95
C GLU A 335 34.21 -7.13 1.74
N THR A 336 33.73 -8.12 0.99
CA THR A 336 34.53 -9.28 0.59
C THR A 336 35.72 -8.87 -0.30
N LYS A 337 35.51 -7.97 -1.26
CA LYS A 337 36.59 -7.44 -2.12
C LYS A 337 37.60 -6.63 -1.30
N ASN A 338 37.14 -5.79 -0.38
CA ASN A 338 37.97 -4.99 0.50
C ASN A 338 38.83 -5.88 1.43
N SER A 339 38.23 -6.90 2.03
CA SER A 339 38.94 -7.87 2.88
C SER A 339 40.04 -8.60 2.09
N LYS A 340 39.76 -9.02 0.85
CA LYS A 340 40.77 -9.61 -0.05
C LYS A 340 41.89 -8.63 -0.37
N ALA A 341 41.58 -7.38 -0.71
CA ALA A 341 42.58 -6.35 -1.01
C ALA A 341 43.48 -6.05 0.21
N LYS A 342 42.90 -5.92 1.40
CA LYS A 342 43.64 -5.79 2.67
C LYS A 342 44.56 -6.99 2.93
N GLY A 343 44.05 -8.21 2.75
CA GLY A 343 44.86 -9.42 2.91
C GLY A 343 46.02 -9.52 1.92
N ILE A 344 45.86 -9.03 0.68
CA ILE A 344 46.96 -8.95 -0.30
C ILE A 344 47.95 -7.86 0.11
N PHE A 345 47.46 -6.67 0.49
CA PHE A 345 48.28 -5.56 0.96
C PHE A 345 49.20 -5.98 2.12
N ASP A 346 48.66 -6.65 3.15
CA ASP A 346 49.43 -7.10 4.31
C ASP A 346 50.48 -8.15 3.92
N LYS A 347 50.15 -9.08 3.02
CA LYS A 347 51.10 -10.08 2.50
C LYS A 347 52.22 -9.45 1.68
N VAL A 348 51.93 -8.48 0.83
CA VAL A 348 52.93 -7.76 0.02
C VAL A 348 53.83 -6.94 0.95
N LYS A 349 53.24 -6.21 1.91
CA LYS A 349 53.96 -5.40 2.89
C LYS A 349 54.91 -6.25 3.74
N GLY A 350 54.46 -7.42 4.20
CA GLY A 350 55.29 -8.37 4.93
C GLY A 350 56.46 -8.92 4.10
N ARG A 351 56.22 -9.27 2.83
CA ARG A 351 57.29 -9.71 1.90
C ARG A 351 58.32 -8.62 1.65
N GLN A 352 57.87 -7.38 1.44
CA GLN A 352 58.76 -6.24 1.20
C GLN A 352 59.61 -5.92 2.43
N PHE A 353 59.02 -6.00 3.62
CA PHE A 353 59.76 -5.84 4.88
C PHE A 353 60.86 -6.89 5.02
N MET A 354 60.57 -8.17 4.72
CA MET A 354 61.57 -9.24 4.72
C MET A 354 62.70 -9.00 3.71
N ILE A 355 62.37 -8.58 2.48
CA ILE A 355 63.37 -8.26 1.44
C ILE A 355 64.25 -7.09 1.87
N THR A 356 63.66 -6.06 2.49
CA THR A 356 64.39 -4.90 3.00
C THR A 356 65.39 -5.30 4.09
N ILE A 357 65.01 -6.19 5.02
CA ILE A 357 65.91 -6.73 6.04
C ILE A 357 67.07 -7.49 5.41
N VAL A 358 66.81 -8.32 4.38
CA VAL A 358 67.85 -9.08 3.68
C VAL A 358 68.81 -8.15 2.94
N LEU A 359 68.30 -7.12 2.26
CA LEU A 359 69.10 -6.10 1.59
C LEU A 359 70.03 -5.38 2.59
N GLY A 360 69.51 -5.00 3.76
CA GLY A 360 70.28 -4.35 4.82
C GLY A 360 71.33 -5.23 5.52
N LYS A 361 71.36 -6.55 5.24
CA LYS A 361 72.45 -7.45 5.67
C LYS A 361 73.52 -7.65 4.59
N ILE A 362 73.24 -7.24 3.34
CA ILE A 362 74.13 -7.38 2.19
C ILE A 362 74.99 -6.12 1.98
N GLY A 363 74.46 -4.95 2.34
CA GLY A 363 75.23 -3.70 2.50
C GLY A 363 75.86 -3.62 3.88
#